data_AF-A0A1H8EMZ0-F1
#
_entry.id   AF-A0A1H8EMZ0-F1
#
_cell.length_a   1.000
_cell.length_b   1.000
_cell.length_c   1.000
_cell.angle_alpha   90.00
_cell.angle_beta   90.00
_cell.angle_gamma   90.00
#
_symmetry.space_group_name_H-M   'P 1'
#
loop_
_entity.id
_entity.type
_entity.pdbx_description
1 polymer ?
#
loop_
_entity_poly.entity_id
_entity_poly.type
_entity_poly.pdbx_seq_one_letter_code
_entity_poly.pdbx_strand_id
1 'polypeptide(L)'
;MATFVIAIPGTFTNGISGSSRGALRRELAPRHTDLSESEGLDLLTVLEDDTFSVRLEVEAPDRYEAKLRATSLVSHALREAGIPEDEAPLGPPAVTGMEGEA
;
A
#
# COMPACT_ATOMS: atom_id res chain seq x y z
N MET A 1 12.62 -11.80 13.02
CA MET A 1 12.07 -10.99 11.91
C MET A 1 10.87 -10.25 12.46
N ALA A 2 10.66 -9.00 12.05
CA ALA A 2 9.55 -8.19 12.53
C ALA A 2 8.65 -7.80 11.35
N THR A 3 7.36 -7.75 11.60
CA THR A 3 6.36 -7.32 10.63
C THR A 3 6.19 -5.82 10.78
N PHE A 4 6.49 -5.07 9.73
CA PHE A 4 6.31 -3.61 9.73
C PHE A 4 5.05 -3.27 8.95
N VAL A 5 4.16 -2.51 9.59
CA VAL A 5 2.97 -1.97 8.96
C VAL A 5 3.33 -0.60 8.38
N ILE A 6 3.33 -0.51 7.05
CA ILE A 6 3.73 0.68 6.31
C ILE A 6 2.52 1.23 5.58
N ALA A 7 2.16 2.47 5.90
CA ALA A 7 1.20 3.23 5.12
C ALA A 7 1.94 4.10 4.11
N ILE A 8 1.58 3.94 2.84
CA ILE A 8 2.05 4.76 1.74
C ILE A 8 0.86 5.58 1.26
N PRO A 9 0.81 6.88 1.58
CA PRO A 9 -0.14 7.77 0.93
C PRO A 9 0.27 7.92 -0.54
N GLY A 10 -0.69 7.96 -1.44
CA GLY A 10 -0.50 8.25 -2.84
C GLY A 10 -1.59 9.21 -3.30
N THR A 11 -1.36 9.86 -4.43
CA THR A 11 -2.34 10.76 -5.03
C THR A 11 -2.46 10.41 -6.50
N PHE A 12 -3.67 10.20 -7.00
CA PHE A 12 -3.92 10.03 -8.43
C PHE A 12 -3.93 11.41 -9.10
N THR A 13 -2.93 11.71 -9.92
CA THR A 13 -2.83 13.02 -10.59
C THR A 13 -3.81 13.16 -11.75
N ASN A 14 -4.23 12.04 -12.34
CA ASN A 14 -5.12 11.99 -13.51
C ASN A 14 -6.51 11.39 -13.18
N GLY A 15 -6.76 11.15 -11.89
CA GLY A 15 -7.90 10.39 -11.39
C GLY A 15 -7.79 8.88 -11.68
N ILE A 16 -8.40 8.06 -10.83
CA ILE A 16 -8.40 6.60 -11.02
C ILE A 16 -9.68 6.12 -11.71
N SER A 17 -9.54 5.44 -12.85
CA SER A 17 -10.66 4.75 -13.49
C SER A 17 -11.13 3.59 -12.61
N GLY A 18 -12.45 3.38 -12.50
CA GLY A 18 -13.03 2.30 -11.69
C GLY A 18 -12.46 0.90 -12.03
N SER A 19 -12.07 0.68 -13.29
CA SER A 19 -11.39 -0.54 -13.73
C SER A 19 -9.99 -0.69 -13.11
N SER A 20 -9.19 0.38 -13.11
CA SER A 20 -7.86 0.41 -12.51
C SER A 20 -7.93 0.30 -10.98
N ARG A 21 -8.94 0.91 -10.34
CA ARG A 21 -9.21 0.74 -8.90
C ARG A 21 -9.53 -0.72 -8.56
N GLY A 22 -10.34 -1.37 -9.39
CA GLY A 22 -10.67 -2.78 -9.23
C GLY A 22 -9.47 -3.72 -9.45
N ALA A 23 -8.58 -3.38 -10.39
CA ALA A 23 -7.34 -4.12 -10.64
C ALA A 23 -6.35 -3.94 -9.47
N LEU A 24 -6.14 -2.70 -9.02
CA LEU A 24 -5.27 -2.38 -7.88
C LEU A 24 -5.74 -3.09 -6.61
N ARG A 25 -7.05 -3.07 -6.33
CA ARG A 25 -7.63 -3.79 -5.20
C ARG A 25 -7.44 -5.31 -5.30
N ARG A 26 -7.50 -5.88 -6.52
CA ARG A 26 -7.24 -7.31 -6.75
C ARG A 26 -5.78 -7.69 -6.58
N GLU A 27 -4.86 -6.85 -7.03
CA GLU A 27 -3.41 -7.06 -6.87
C GLU A 27 -2.96 -6.90 -5.41
N LEU A 28 -3.65 -6.05 -4.65
CA LEU A 28 -3.42 -5.86 -3.22
C LEU A 28 -4.15 -6.90 -2.36
N ALA A 29 -5.22 -7.53 -2.86
CA ALA A 29 -5.98 -8.56 -2.15
C ALA A 29 -5.13 -9.75 -1.63
N PRO A 30 -4.19 -10.34 -2.39
CA PRO A 30 -3.34 -11.43 -1.87
C PRO A 30 -2.30 -10.95 -0.85
N ARG A 31 -2.10 -9.64 -0.70
CA ARG A 31 -1.24 -9.02 0.31
C ARG A 31 -2.03 -8.64 1.56
N HIS A 32 -3.32 -8.96 1.58
CA HIS A 32 -4.17 -8.91 2.77
C HIS A 32 -3.80 -10.10 3.66
N THR A 33 -3.01 -9.82 4.68
CA THR A 33 -2.79 -10.75 5.79
C THR A 33 -3.94 -10.63 6.79
N ASP A 34 -4.24 -11.73 7.47
CA ASP A 34 -5.33 -11.93 8.45
C ASP A 34 -5.46 -10.79 9.50
N LEU A 35 -4.37 -10.04 9.73
CA LEU A 35 -4.28 -8.86 10.60
C LEU A 35 -5.14 -7.67 10.12
N SER A 36 -5.15 -7.40 8.82
CA SER A 36 -5.95 -6.30 8.23
C SER A 36 -7.47 -6.58 8.35
N GLU A 37 -7.85 -7.86 8.37
CA GLU A 37 -9.23 -8.30 8.58
C GLU A 37 -9.65 -8.19 10.06
N SER A 38 -8.72 -8.45 10.99
CA SER A 38 -8.97 -8.41 12.45
C SER A 38 -9.16 -6.98 13.00
N GLU A 39 -8.45 -5.98 12.46
CA GLU A 39 -8.59 -4.58 12.91
C GLU A 39 -9.68 -3.79 12.14
N GLY A 40 -10.34 -4.39 11.13
CA GLY A 40 -11.32 -3.69 10.30
C GLY A 40 -10.72 -2.55 9.48
N LEU A 41 -9.42 -2.64 9.15
CA LEU A 41 -8.64 -1.58 8.52
C LEU A 41 -8.60 -1.81 7.00
N ASP A 42 -9.13 -0.85 6.24
CA ASP A 42 -9.20 -0.97 4.79
C ASP A 42 -7.80 -0.81 4.15
N LEU A 43 -7.33 -1.90 3.52
CA LEU A 43 -6.05 -2.04 2.81
C LEU A 43 -5.77 -0.90 1.82
N LEU A 44 -6.84 -0.39 1.21
CA LEU A 44 -6.81 0.70 0.25
C LEU A 44 -7.91 1.69 0.60
N THR A 45 -7.58 2.65 1.45
CA THR A 45 -8.46 3.77 1.72
C THR A 45 -8.33 4.78 0.58
N VAL A 46 -9.24 4.75 -0.39
CA VAL A 46 -9.33 5.82 -1.41
C VAL A 46 -10.28 6.89 -0.88
N LEU A 47 -9.74 8.09 -0.71
CA LEU A 47 -10.48 9.29 -0.33
C LEU A 47 -11.15 9.89 -1.57
N GLU A 48 -12.13 10.76 -1.34
CA GLU A 48 -12.89 11.42 -2.42
C GLU A 48 -12.06 12.45 -3.19
N ASP A 49 -10.89 12.86 -2.68
CA ASP A 49 -10.00 13.86 -3.27
C ASP A 49 -8.91 13.24 -4.17
N ASP A 50 -9.20 12.10 -4.82
CA ASP A 50 -8.24 11.31 -5.62
C ASP A 50 -6.95 10.89 -4.87
N THR A 51 -6.94 11.07 -3.55
CA THR A 51 -5.91 10.59 -2.65
C THR A 51 -6.23 9.17 -2.20
N PHE A 52 -5.20 8.36 -2.04
CA PHE A 52 -5.36 7.01 -1.52
C PHE A 52 -4.29 6.71 -0.49
N SER A 53 -4.60 5.87 0.47
CA SER A 53 -3.62 5.36 1.42
C SER A 53 -3.59 3.86 1.29
N VAL A 54 -2.46 3.32 0.86
CA VAL A 54 -2.20 1.88 0.84
C VAL A 54 -1.48 1.51 2.12
N ARG A 55 -1.99 0.52 2.85
CA ARG A 55 -1.29 -0.03 4.00
C ARG A 55 -0.80 -1.43 3.68
N LEU A 56 0.49 -1.69 3.85
CA LEU A 56 1.11 -2.98 3.57
C LEU A 56 1.85 -3.47 4.80
N GLU A 57 1.70 -4.75 5.06
CA GLU A 57 2.47 -5.47 6.05
C GLU A 57 3.68 -6.08 5.36
N VAL A 58 4.88 -5.73 5.84
CA VAL A 58 6.12 -6.21 5.25
C VAL A 58 7.02 -6.76 6.34
N GLU A 59 7.31 -8.05 6.24
CA GLU A 59 8.35 -8.67 7.04
C GLU A 59 9.72 -8.22 6.57
N ALA A 60 10.47 -7.61 7.48
CA ALA A 60 11.82 -7.14 7.21
C ALA A 60 12.69 -7.26 8.46
N PRO A 61 14.03 -7.28 8.29
CA PRO A 61 14.94 -7.14 9.42
C PRO A 61 14.91 -5.72 10.01
N ASP A 62 14.66 -4.71 9.16
CA ASP A 62 14.72 -3.29 9.54
C ASP A 62 13.65 -2.45 8.84
N ARG A 63 13.24 -1.36 9.49
CA ARG A 63 12.31 -0.35 8.94
C ARG A 63 12.73 0.23 7.59
N TYR A 64 14.03 0.24 7.28
CA TYR A 64 14.52 0.74 5.99
C TYR A 64 14.21 -0.24 4.85
N GLU A 65 14.59 -1.51 5.02
CA GLU A 65 14.24 -2.60 4.10
C GLU A 65 12.73 -2.72 3.94
N ALA A 66 11.99 -2.63 5.04
CA ALA A 66 10.54 -2.70 5.03
C ALA A 66 9.93 -1.61 4.12
N LYS A 67 10.37 -0.35 4.27
CA LYS A 67 9.89 0.77 3.44
C LYS A 67 10.22 0.55 1.97
N LEU A 68 11.44 0.11 1.67
CA LEU A 68 11.89 -0.11 0.29
C LEU A 68 11.06 -1.21 -0.40
N ARG A 69 10.81 -2.31 0.31
CA ARG A 69 9.95 -3.41 -0.12
C ARG A 69 8.51 -2.96 -0.31
N ALA A 70 7.95 -2.21 0.64
CA ALA A 70 6.58 -1.70 0.54
C ALA A 70 6.41 -0.76 -0.67
N THR A 71 7.32 0.20 -0.86
CA THR A 71 7.27 1.10 -2.03
C THR A 71 7.38 0.32 -3.32
N SER A 72 8.30 -0.66 -3.40
CA SER A 72 8.43 -1.52 -4.59
C SER A 72 7.17 -2.36 -4.85
N LEU A 73 6.51 -2.86 -3.80
CA LEU A 73 5.25 -3.61 -3.90
C LEU A 73 4.12 -2.73 -4.44
N VAL A 74 3.96 -1.50 -3.92
CA VAL A 74 2.93 -0.57 -4.38
C VAL A 74 3.20 -0.15 -5.83
N SER A 75 4.43 0.24 -6.15
CA SER A 75 4.84 0.58 -7.51
C SER A 75 4.56 -0.56 -8.51
N HIS A 76 4.88 -1.80 -8.14
CA HIS A 76 4.56 -2.96 -8.96
C HIS A 76 3.05 -3.17 -9.15
N ALA A 77 2.26 -3.08 -8.07
CA ALA A 77 0.80 -3.24 -8.16
C ALA A 77 0.13 -2.13 -8.98
N LEU A 78 0.63 -0.89 -8.89
CA LEU A 78 0.17 0.21 -9.73
C LEU A 78 0.46 -0.09 -11.20
N ARG A 79 1.68 -0.56 -11.52
CA ARG A 79 2.04 -0.90 -12.90
C ARG A 79 1.22 -2.05 -13.47
N GLU A 80 0.96 -3.09 -12.69
CA GLU A 80 0.08 -4.20 -13.08
C GLU A 80 -1.38 -3.76 -13.25
N ALA A 81 -1.82 -2.79 -12.45
CA ALA A 81 -3.13 -2.14 -12.60
C ALA A 81 -3.21 -1.17 -13.80
N GLY A 82 -2.11 -0.98 -14.54
CA GLY A 82 -2.01 -0.06 -15.67
C GLY A 82 -1.90 1.41 -15.28
N ILE A 83 -1.51 1.71 -14.04
CA ILE A 83 -1.31 3.05 -13.51
C ILE A 83 0.19 3.32 -13.45
N PRO A 84 0.75 4.22 -14.26
CA PRO A 84 2.15 4.58 -14.15
C PRO A 84 2.41 5.37 -12.87
N GLU A 85 3.63 5.29 -12.35
CA GLU A 85 4.06 6.00 -11.13
C GLU A 85 3.92 7.54 -11.26
N ASP A 86 3.93 8.06 -12.48
CA ASP A 86 3.71 9.48 -12.80
C ASP A 86 2.24 9.89 -12.61
N GLU A 87 1.31 8.95 -12.86
CA GLU A 87 -0.13 9.16 -12.66
C GLU A 87 -0.57 8.89 -11.21
N ALA A 88 0.28 8.25 -10.41
CA ALA A 88 0.06 7.98 -9.00
C ALA A 88 1.32 8.22 -8.16
N PRO A 89 1.78 9.49 -8.02
CA PRO A 89 2.91 9.81 -7.17
C PRO A 89 2.69 9.27 -5.76
N LEU A 90 3.59 8.38 -5.36
CA LEU A 90 3.63 7.82 -4.01
C LEU A 90 4.31 8.82 -3.09
N GLY A 91 3.63 9.15 -2.01
CA GLY A 91 4.17 9.92 -0.91
C GLY A 91 5.19 9.12 -0.08
N PRO A 92 5.82 9.78 0.90
CA PRO A 92 6.83 9.14 1.73
C PRO A 92 6.22 7.97 2.52
N PRO A 93 6.81 6.76 2.43
CA PRO A 93 6.32 5.61 3.18
C PRO A 93 6.45 5.86 4.69
N ALA A 94 5.32 5.83 5.38
CA ALA A 94 5.20 6.06 6.81
C ALA A 94 5.00 4.72 7.52
N VAL A 95 5.86 4.41 8.50
CA VAL A 95 5.66 3.23 9.35
C VAL A 95 4.58 3.58 10.36
N THR A 96 3.40 2.99 10.20
CA THR A 96 2.23 3.21 11.06
C THR A 96 2.09 2.19 12.17
N GLY A 97 2.83 1.08 12.09
CA GLY A 97 2.89 0.04 13.10
C GLY A 97 4.15 -0.80 12.93
N MET A 98 4.63 -1.38 14.02
CA MET A 98 5.71 -2.36 14.03
C MET A 98 5.28 -3.47 14.98
N GLU A 99 5.14 -4.67 14.43
CA GLU A 99 4.85 -5.87 15.20
C GLU A 99 6.12 -6.71 15.24
N GLY A 100 6.75 -6.70 16.40
CA GLY A 100 7.91 -7.51 16.72
C GLY A 100 7.81 -7.78 18.21
N GLU A 101 7.72 -9.08 18.54
CA GLU A 101 7.65 -9.62 19.90
C GLU A 101 8.50 -8.78 20.87
N ALA A 102 7.86 -8.31 21.95
CA ALA A 102 8.50 -7.56 23.03
C ALA A 102 9.46 -8.43 23.85
#